data_AF-A0A2S2NWE6-F1
#
_entry.id   AF-A0A2S2NWE6-F1
#
_cell.length_a   1.000
_cell.length_b   1.000
_cell.length_c   1.000
_cell.angle_alpha   90.00
_cell.angle_beta   90.00
_cell.angle_gamma   90.00
#
_symmetry.space_group_name_H-M   'P 1'
#
loop_
_entity.id
_entity.type
_entity.pdbx_description
1 polymer ?
#
loop_
_entity_poly.entity_id
_entity_poly.type
_entity_poly.pdbx_seq_one_letter_code
_entity_poly.pdbx_strand_id
1 'polypeptide(L)'
;WRGELNGKTGLFPSNYVAPLSEVTIKVKLNKEERKRQQHIHELITTEQAYIEDMTAVHEVFEKPLHESGVLTTSDITKIFINWEEIIECNQIFLTSLRVRRDMSPAGIVRIVGDILCEHFPRMTRYVRFCSCQLNAAITLQKLTETNPAFCEVTKRCQSDSRIKGLPLSSFLIKPMQRITKYPLLVQKVCIK
;
A
#
# COMPACT_ATOMS: atom_id res chain seq x y z
N TRP A 1 0.09 -11.04 29.99
CA TRP A 1 1.47 -10.51 30.09
C TRP A 1 1.75 -10.13 31.53
N ARG A 2 2.98 -10.30 32.02
CA ARG A 2 3.41 -9.85 33.36
C ARG A 2 4.15 -8.53 33.20
N GLY A 3 3.93 -7.56 34.09
CA GLY A 3 4.74 -6.35 34.13
C GLY A 3 4.56 -5.56 35.42
N GLU A 4 5.29 -4.44 35.49
CA GLU A 4 5.45 -3.63 36.70
C GLU A 4 5.12 -2.17 36.42
N LEU A 5 4.39 -1.52 37.33
CA LEU A 5 4.13 -0.09 37.30
C LEU A 5 4.22 0.46 38.73
N ASN A 6 5.08 1.46 38.94
CA ASN A 6 5.31 2.11 40.25
C ASN A 6 5.60 1.10 41.39
N GLY A 7 6.48 0.13 41.12
CA GLY A 7 6.86 -0.90 42.10
C GLY A 7 5.81 -1.98 42.36
N LYS A 8 4.66 -1.94 41.69
CA LYS A 8 3.62 -2.98 41.77
C LYS A 8 3.71 -3.89 40.55
N THR A 9 3.94 -5.18 40.79
CA THR A 9 3.98 -6.21 39.75
C THR A 9 2.61 -6.89 39.61
N GLY A 10 2.15 -7.10 38.38
CA GLY A 10 0.86 -7.75 38.10
C GLY A 10 0.78 -8.41 36.72
N LEU A 11 -0.32 -9.14 36.52
CA LEU A 11 -0.71 -9.69 35.21
C LEU A 11 -1.70 -8.73 34.54
N PHE A 12 -1.50 -8.48 33.26
CA PHE A 12 -2.43 -7.68 32.44
C PHE A 12 -2.74 -8.38 31.10
N PRO A 13 -3.95 -8.16 30.55
CA PRO A 13 -4.34 -8.74 29.26
C PRO A 13 -3.54 -8.14 28.09
N SER A 14 -3.09 -8.99 27.16
CA SER A 14 -2.29 -8.57 25.98
C SER A 14 -3.01 -7.55 25.10
N ASN A 15 -4.34 -7.66 25.02
CA ASN A 15 -5.18 -6.84 24.14
C ASN A 15 -5.34 -5.38 24.60
N TYR A 16 -4.88 -5.06 25.81
CA TYR A 16 -4.86 -3.69 26.34
C TYR A 16 -3.48 -3.03 26.24
N VAL A 17 -2.50 -3.70 25.63
CA VAL A 17 -1.15 -3.18 25.43
C VAL A 17 -0.66 -3.40 24.00
N ALA A 18 0.25 -2.55 23.56
CA ALA A 18 1.04 -2.77 22.35
C ALA A 18 2.52 -2.74 22.74
N PRO A 19 3.39 -3.59 22.15
CA PRO A 19 4.82 -3.44 22.31
C PRO A 19 5.20 -2.03 21.87
N LEU A 20 5.97 -1.31 22.69
CA LEU A 20 6.71 -0.16 22.18
C LEU A 20 7.69 -0.72 21.14
N SER A 21 7.37 -0.55 19.86
CA SER A 21 8.41 -0.57 18.84
C SER A 21 9.28 0.64 19.12
N GLU A 22 10.42 0.40 19.77
CA GLU A 22 11.43 1.43 19.95
C GLU A 22 11.97 1.82 18.57
N VAL A 23 11.34 2.80 17.93
CA VAL A 23 12.12 3.75 17.16
C VAL A 23 12.89 4.53 18.22
N THR A 24 14.15 4.16 18.47
CA THR A 24 15.03 4.81 19.44
C THR A 24 15.33 6.24 18.98
N ILE A 25 14.37 7.14 19.16
CA ILE A 25 14.59 8.58 18.97
C ILE A 25 15.34 9.07 20.21
N LYS A 26 16.68 9.09 20.14
CA LYS A 26 17.61 9.56 21.20
C LYS A 26 17.45 11.05 21.57
N VAL A 27 16.43 11.74 21.05
CA VAL A 27 16.18 13.16 21.25
C VAL A 27 14.85 13.33 21.98
N LYS A 28 14.81 14.13 23.06
CA LYS A 28 13.55 14.52 23.73
C LYS A 28 12.70 15.37 22.77
N LEU A 29 11.92 14.72 21.92
CA LEU A 29 10.91 15.37 21.08
C LEU A 29 9.68 15.73 21.93
N ASN A 30 9.07 16.89 21.63
CA ASN A 30 7.76 17.23 22.19
C ASN A 30 6.70 16.23 21.68
N LYS A 31 5.54 16.19 22.36
CA LYS A 31 4.48 15.22 22.05
C LYS A 31 3.97 15.35 20.60
N GLU A 32 3.94 16.57 20.08
CA GLU A 32 3.49 16.89 18.71
C GLU A 32 4.46 16.36 17.67
N GLU A 33 5.77 16.60 17.81
CA GLU A 33 6.78 16.14 16.86
C GLU A 33 6.90 14.62 16.89
N ARG A 34 6.76 13.98 18.06
CA ARG A 34 6.69 12.51 18.13
C ARG A 34 5.51 11.97 17.32
N LYS A 35 4.34 12.60 17.44
CA LYS A 35 3.14 12.22 16.68
C LYS A 35 3.33 12.45 15.18
N ARG A 36 3.97 13.56 14.79
CA ARG A 36 4.30 13.86 13.39
C ARG A 36 5.25 12.81 12.80
N GLN A 37 6.31 12.45 13.52
CA GLN A 37 7.23 11.38 13.10
C GLN A 37 6.51 10.02 12.98
N GLN A 38 5.58 9.71 13.87
CA GLN A 38 4.75 8.51 13.76
C GLN A 38 3.89 8.51 12.50
N HIS A 39 3.29 9.66 12.13
CA HIS A 39 2.52 9.78 10.89
C HIS A 39 3.40 9.67 9.62
N ILE A 40 4.63 10.19 9.66
CA ILE A 40 5.59 10.01 8.56
C ILE A 40 5.98 8.54 8.43
N HIS A 41 6.24 7.85 9.54
CA HIS A 41 6.52 6.43 9.55
C HIS A 41 5.32 5.60 9.05
N GLU A 42 4.10 5.94 9.46
CA GLU A 42 2.85 5.35 8.98
C GLU A 42 2.71 5.54 7.46
N LEU A 43 3.00 6.74 6.93
CA LEU A 43 2.99 7.00 5.50
C LEU A 43 3.95 6.05 4.76
N ILE A 44 5.22 5.97 5.18
CA ILE A 44 6.24 5.11 4.55
C ILE A 44 5.85 3.63 4.63
N THR A 45 5.41 3.18 5.81
CA THR A 45 5.08 1.77 6.04
C THR A 45 3.85 1.35 5.22
N THR A 46 2.83 2.19 5.19
CA THR A 46 1.61 1.90 4.41
C THR A 46 1.85 2.02 2.91
N GLU A 47 2.78 2.86 2.47
CA GLU A 47 3.19 2.95 1.06
C GLU A 47 3.96 1.70 0.63
N GLN A 48 4.89 1.23 1.46
CA GLN A 48 5.58 -0.05 1.23
C GLN A 48 4.59 -1.21 1.10
N ALA A 49 3.69 -1.36 2.07
CA ALA A 49 2.70 -2.44 2.04
C ALA A 49 1.76 -2.34 0.82
N TYR A 50 1.41 -1.12 0.40
CA TYR A 50 0.63 -0.91 -0.81
C TYR A 50 1.38 -1.38 -2.06
N ILE A 51 2.65 -1.00 -2.22
CA ILE A 51 3.45 -1.40 -3.39
C ILE A 51 3.70 -2.92 -3.40
N GLU A 52 3.95 -3.53 -2.23
CA GLU A 52 4.06 -4.99 -2.09
C GLU A 52 2.79 -5.70 -2.57
N ASP A 53 1.61 -5.26 -2.12
CA ASP A 53 0.33 -5.80 -2.57
C ASP A 53 0.15 -5.65 -4.09
N MET A 54 0.48 -4.46 -4.64
CA MET A 54 0.34 -4.18 -6.07
C MET A 54 1.30 -5.01 -6.92
N THR A 55 2.54 -5.17 -6.48
CA THR A 55 3.58 -5.98 -7.14
C THR A 55 3.22 -7.47 -7.09
N ALA A 56 2.71 -7.94 -5.95
CA ALA A 56 2.23 -9.32 -5.82
C ALA A 56 1.11 -9.61 -6.83
N VAL A 57 0.20 -8.66 -7.08
CA VAL A 57 -0.86 -8.84 -8.09
C VAL A 57 -0.28 -8.96 -9.50
N HIS A 58 0.69 -8.13 -9.85
CA HIS A 58 1.36 -8.22 -11.15
C HIS A 58 2.05 -9.59 -11.33
N GLU A 59 2.76 -10.07 -10.31
CA GLU A 59 3.49 -11.33 -10.40
C GLU A 59 2.60 -12.58 -10.31
N VAL A 60 1.55 -12.54 -9.49
CA VAL A 60 0.71 -13.72 -9.20
C VAL A 60 -0.49 -13.81 -10.12
N PHE A 61 -1.06 -12.69 -10.57
CA PHE A 61 -2.23 -12.70 -11.46
C PHE A 61 -1.87 -12.30 -12.89
N GLU A 62 -1.26 -11.14 -13.09
CA GLU A 62 -1.07 -10.60 -14.45
C GLU A 62 -0.15 -11.48 -15.30
N LYS A 63 1.03 -11.85 -14.78
CA LYS A 63 1.97 -12.74 -15.50
C LYS A 63 1.36 -14.11 -15.82
N PRO A 64 0.77 -14.87 -14.87
CA PRO A 64 0.18 -16.17 -15.19
C PRO A 64 -1.05 -16.08 -16.12
N LEU A 65 -1.83 -15.00 -16.03
CA LEU A 65 -2.94 -14.78 -16.97
C LEU A 65 -2.44 -14.51 -18.39
N HIS A 66 -1.32 -13.82 -18.53
CA HIS A 66 -0.66 -13.60 -19.82
C HIS A 66 -0.04 -14.88 -20.39
N GLU A 67 0.68 -15.65 -19.55
CA GLU A 67 1.37 -16.89 -19.95
C GLU A 67 0.41 -18.05 -20.25
N SER A 68 -0.72 -18.12 -19.54
CA SER A 68 -1.71 -19.18 -19.75
C SER A 68 -2.48 -19.06 -21.06
N GLY A 69 -2.47 -17.90 -21.72
CA GLY A 69 -3.19 -17.65 -22.96
C GLY A 69 -4.71 -17.75 -22.85
N VAL A 70 -5.27 -17.80 -21.63
CA VAL A 70 -6.72 -17.90 -21.40
C VAL A 70 -7.48 -16.63 -21.75
N LEU A 71 -6.77 -15.49 -21.84
CA LEU A 71 -7.29 -14.18 -22.17
C LEU A 71 -6.50 -13.56 -23.32
N THR A 72 -7.17 -12.73 -24.12
CA THR A 72 -6.46 -11.91 -25.11
C THR A 72 -5.67 -10.80 -24.42
N THR A 73 -4.59 -10.33 -25.04
CA THR A 73 -3.82 -9.18 -24.53
C THR A 73 -4.71 -7.96 -24.31
N SER A 74 -5.70 -7.75 -25.19
CA SER A 74 -6.71 -6.69 -25.04
C SER A 74 -7.50 -6.82 -23.72
N ASP A 75 -7.93 -8.04 -23.36
CA ASP A 75 -8.71 -8.24 -22.13
C ASP A 75 -7.85 -8.08 -20.88
N ILE A 76 -6.58 -8.49 -20.93
CA ILE A 76 -5.61 -8.23 -19.86
C ILE A 76 -5.43 -6.72 -19.68
N THR A 77 -5.19 -5.97 -20.76
CA THR A 77 -5.06 -4.51 -20.70
C THR A 77 -6.34 -3.83 -20.21
N LYS A 78 -7.54 -4.37 -20.49
CA LYS A 78 -8.79 -3.84 -19.93
C LYS A 78 -8.91 -4.04 -18.42
N ILE A 79 -8.39 -5.15 -17.89
CA ILE A 79 -8.46 -5.48 -16.46
C ILE A 79 -7.41 -4.71 -15.66
N PHE A 80 -6.15 -4.71 -16.12
CA PHE A 80 -5.02 -4.11 -15.39
C PHE A 80 -4.77 -2.64 -15.77
N ILE A 81 -5.29 -2.16 -16.91
CA ILE A 81 -5.25 -0.76 -17.37
C ILE A 81 -3.81 -0.22 -17.48
N ASN A 82 -3.33 0.44 -16.43
CA ASN A 82 -2.00 1.04 -16.31
C ASN A 82 -1.36 0.68 -14.95
N TRP A 83 -1.55 -0.57 -14.52
CA TRP A 83 -1.09 -1.10 -13.24
C TRP A 83 0.40 -0.89 -13.00
N GLU A 84 1.23 -1.24 -13.98
CA GLU A 84 2.69 -1.07 -13.91
C GLU A 84 3.10 0.40 -13.72
N GLU A 85 2.44 1.31 -14.44
CA GLU A 85 2.73 2.75 -14.32
C GLU A 85 2.37 3.29 -12.93
N ILE A 86 1.32 2.74 -12.29
CA ILE A 86 0.97 3.05 -10.91
C ILE A 86 2.05 2.50 -9.98
N ILE A 87 2.47 1.24 -10.12
CA ILE A 87 3.54 0.68 -9.29
C ILE A 87 4.80 1.54 -9.39
N GLU A 88 5.22 1.89 -10.61
CA GLU A 88 6.42 2.69 -10.87
C GLU A 88 6.37 4.05 -10.16
N CYS A 89 5.28 4.80 -10.31
CA CYS A 89 5.19 6.13 -9.71
C CYS A 89 5.19 6.08 -8.17
N ASN A 90 4.53 5.08 -7.56
CA ASN A 90 4.53 4.92 -6.11
C ASN A 90 5.88 4.41 -5.59
N GLN A 91 6.59 3.56 -6.35
CA GLN A 91 7.93 3.09 -5.99
C GLN A 91 8.94 4.25 -5.95
N ILE A 92 8.86 5.17 -6.91
CA ILE A 92 9.72 6.36 -6.94
C ILE A 92 9.39 7.31 -5.77
N PHE A 93 8.11 7.49 -5.46
CA PHE A 93 7.66 8.25 -4.29
C PHE A 93 8.17 7.66 -2.97
N LEU A 94 7.98 6.36 -2.76
CA LEU A 94 8.45 5.64 -1.58
C LEU A 94 9.98 5.73 -1.43
N THR A 95 10.72 5.56 -2.52
CA THR A 95 12.18 5.64 -2.53
C THR A 95 12.63 7.01 -2.05
N SER A 96 11.99 8.07 -2.52
CA SER A 96 12.28 9.44 -2.09
C SER A 96 12.01 9.65 -0.59
N LEU A 97 10.91 9.09 -0.07
CA LEU A 97 10.61 9.13 1.37
C LEU A 97 11.64 8.36 2.22
N ARG A 98 12.08 7.19 1.75
CA ARG A 98 13.09 6.37 2.44
C ARG A 98 14.44 7.08 2.49
N VAL A 99 14.90 7.59 1.35
CA VAL A 99 16.14 8.38 1.28
C VAL A 99 16.08 9.57 2.22
N ARG A 100 14.94 10.28 2.28
CA ARG A 100 14.76 11.41 3.21
C ARG A 100 14.87 10.99 4.67
N ARG A 101 14.25 9.87 5.05
CA ARG A 101 14.34 9.31 6.40
C ARG A 101 15.78 8.94 6.75
N ASP A 102 16.47 8.27 5.84
CA ASP A 102 17.82 7.73 6.08
C ASP A 102 18.88 8.84 6.13
N MET A 103 18.69 9.91 5.36
CA MET A 103 19.54 11.10 5.38
C MET A 103 19.23 12.05 6.55
N SER A 104 18.11 11.84 7.25
CA SER A 104 17.72 12.71 8.36
C SER A 104 18.48 12.34 9.64
N PRO A 105 19.15 13.31 10.31
CA PRO A 105 19.84 13.04 11.57
C PRO A 105 18.90 12.42 12.61
N ALA A 106 19.33 11.32 13.24
CA ALA A 106 18.54 10.55 14.19
C ALA A 106 17.19 10.02 13.65
N GLY A 107 17.02 9.97 12.32
CA GLY A 107 15.79 9.53 11.66
C GLY A 107 14.63 10.53 11.76
N ILE A 108 14.89 11.78 12.18
CA ILE A 108 13.85 12.79 12.40
C ILE A 108 13.63 13.59 11.12
N VAL A 109 12.58 13.27 10.38
CA VAL A 109 12.25 13.93 9.11
C VAL A 109 11.62 15.29 9.37
N ARG A 110 12.35 16.39 9.14
CA ARG A 110 11.82 17.76 9.34
C ARG A 110 10.90 18.20 8.22
N ILE A 111 11.31 17.99 6.98
CA ILE A 111 10.60 18.43 5.78
C ILE A 111 10.26 17.20 4.94
N VAL A 112 9.00 17.12 4.51
CA VAL A 112 8.45 16.08 3.64
C VAL A 112 7.50 16.65 2.58
N GLY A 113 7.02 17.89 2.77
CA GLY A 113 6.11 18.56 1.83
C GLY A 113 6.71 18.76 0.44
N ASP A 114 8.02 18.94 0.34
CA ASP A 114 8.75 19.02 -0.93
C ASP A 114 8.60 17.74 -1.75
N ILE A 115 8.79 16.58 -1.12
CA ILE A 115 8.58 15.26 -1.77
C ILE A 115 7.11 15.12 -2.19
N LEU A 116 6.16 15.50 -1.32
CA LEU A 116 4.74 15.43 -1.67
C LEU A 116 4.42 16.29 -2.90
N CYS A 117 4.91 17.53 -2.94
CA CYS A 117 4.73 18.44 -4.06
C CYS A 117 5.39 17.95 -5.36
N GLU A 118 6.54 17.28 -5.27
CA GLU A 118 7.24 16.72 -6.43
C GLU A 118 6.49 15.50 -7.02
N HIS A 119 5.99 14.61 -6.16
CA HIS A 119 5.45 13.31 -6.60
C HIS A 119 3.94 13.32 -6.86
N PHE A 120 3.15 14.15 -6.18
CA PHE A 120 1.69 14.18 -6.36
C PHE A 120 1.22 14.53 -7.79
N PRO A 121 1.86 15.46 -8.53
CA PRO A 121 1.54 15.69 -9.94
C PRO A 121 1.68 14.42 -10.81
N ARG A 122 2.59 13.51 -10.46
CA ARG A 122 2.79 12.23 -11.15
C ARG A 122 1.71 11.19 -10.84
N MET A 123 0.91 11.41 -9.80
CA MET A 123 -0.22 10.56 -9.43
C MET A 123 -1.45 10.77 -10.34
N THR A 124 -1.37 11.66 -11.32
CA THR A 124 -2.38 11.79 -12.40
C THR A 124 -2.62 10.49 -13.16
N ARG A 125 -1.69 9.54 -13.13
CA ARG A 125 -1.85 8.17 -13.64
C ARG A 125 -3.03 7.42 -12.99
N TYR A 126 -3.38 7.74 -11.74
CA TYR A 126 -4.56 7.18 -11.07
C TYR A 126 -5.87 7.66 -11.71
N VAL A 127 -5.91 8.81 -12.37
CA VAL A 127 -7.12 9.31 -13.05
C VAL A 127 -7.53 8.32 -14.13
N ARG A 128 -6.59 7.90 -14.98
CA ARG A 128 -6.84 6.90 -16.03
C ARG A 128 -7.34 5.59 -15.44
N PHE A 129 -6.70 5.10 -14.38
CA PHE A 129 -7.10 3.86 -13.71
C PHE A 129 -8.53 3.97 -13.16
N CYS A 130 -8.81 5.00 -12.36
CA CYS A 130 -10.13 5.19 -11.75
C CYS A 130 -11.24 5.39 -12.79
N SER A 131 -10.96 6.05 -13.92
CA SER A 131 -11.94 6.22 -15.01
C SER A 131 -12.30 4.90 -15.70
N CYS A 132 -11.36 3.96 -15.79
CA CYS A 132 -11.59 2.67 -16.44
C CYS A 132 -11.93 1.53 -15.46
N GLN A 133 -11.77 1.75 -14.15
CA GLN A 133 -11.92 0.74 -13.10
C GLN A 133 -13.29 0.05 -13.11
N LEU A 134 -14.36 0.79 -13.38
CA LEU A 134 -15.70 0.21 -13.45
C LEU A 134 -15.82 -0.79 -14.60
N ASN A 135 -15.28 -0.43 -15.77
CA ASN A 135 -15.28 -1.30 -16.95
C ASN A 135 -14.38 -2.53 -16.73
N ALA A 136 -13.25 -2.36 -16.04
CA ALA A 136 -12.38 -3.46 -15.63
C ALA A 136 -13.12 -4.44 -14.71
N ALA A 137 -13.89 -3.94 -13.73
CA ALA A 137 -14.68 -4.76 -12.83
C ALA A 137 -15.79 -5.54 -13.55
N ILE A 138 -16.52 -4.90 -14.47
CA ILE A 138 -17.54 -5.55 -15.30
C ILE A 138 -16.92 -6.64 -16.19
N THR A 139 -15.77 -6.34 -16.80
CA THR A 139 -15.04 -7.31 -17.64
C THR A 139 -14.58 -8.50 -16.82
N LEU A 140 -14.02 -8.26 -15.63
CA LEU A 140 -13.60 -9.31 -14.70
C LEU A 140 -14.77 -10.19 -14.29
N GLN A 141 -15.93 -9.59 -13.94
CA GLN A 141 -17.13 -10.34 -13.59
C GLN A 141 -17.61 -11.21 -14.76
N LYS A 142 -17.73 -10.62 -15.97
CA LYS A 142 -18.13 -11.36 -17.16
C LYS A 142 -17.20 -12.54 -17.44
N LEU A 143 -15.89 -12.36 -17.34
CA LEU A 143 -14.91 -13.44 -17.53
C LEU A 143 -15.05 -14.53 -16.47
N THR A 144 -15.35 -14.15 -15.22
CA THR A 144 -15.58 -15.10 -14.13
C THR A 144 -16.84 -15.96 -14.39
N GLU A 145 -17.87 -15.39 -15.00
CA GLU A 145 -19.12 -16.10 -15.31
C GLU A 145 -19.03 -16.93 -16.60
N THR A 146 -18.26 -16.48 -17.60
CA THR A 146 -18.28 -17.06 -18.96
C THR A 146 -17.06 -17.92 -19.29
N ASN A 147 -15.94 -17.79 -18.57
CA ASN A 147 -14.70 -18.48 -18.89
C ASN A 147 -14.22 -19.36 -17.72
N PRO A 148 -14.54 -20.66 -17.72
CA PRO A 148 -14.09 -21.60 -16.69
C PRO A 148 -12.56 -21.71 -16.58
N ALA A 149 -11.82 -21.64 -17.69
CA ALA A 149 -10.36 -21.71 -17.69
C ALA A 149 -9.74 -20.50 -16.96
N PHE A 150 -10.30 -19.30 -17.17
CA PHE A 150 -9.93 -18.12 -16.40
C PHE A 150 -10.17 -18.32 -14.88
N CYS A 151 -11.30 -18.92 -14.51
CA CYS A 151 -11.61 -19.24 -13.12
C CYS A 151 -10.62 -20.24 -12.51
N GLU A 152 -10.16 -21.24 -13.26
CA GLU A 152 -9.15 -22.19 -12.79
C GLU A 152 -7.80 -21.52 -12.56
N VAL A 153 -7.34 -20.70 -13.51
CA VAL A 153 -6.09 -19.96 -13.37
C VAL A 153 -6.16 -19.01 -12.17
N THR A 154 -7.22 -18.21 -12.05
CA THR A 154 -7.36 -17.28 -10.93
C THR A 154 -7.49 -17.98 -9.57
N LYS A 155 -8.15 -19.14 -9.49
CA LYS A 155 -8.17 -19.97 -8.27
C LYS A 155 -6.78 -20.51 -7.92
N ARG A 156 -6.01 -20.94 -8.91
CA ARG A 156 -4.61 -21.35 -8.70
C ARG A 156 -3.77 -20.18 -8.18
N CYS A 157 -3.92 -18.99 -8.77
CA CYS A 157 -3.25 -17.77 -8.32
C CYS A 157 -3.61 -17.40 -6.86
N GLN A 158 -4.87 -17.59 -6.44
CA GLN A 158 -5.32 -17.35 -5.06
C GLN A 158 -4.67 -18.28 -4.02
N SER A 159 -4.11 -19.43 -4.44
CA SER A 159 -3.37 -20.31 -3.53
C SER A 159 -2.00 -19.76 -3.11
N ASP A 160 -1.49 -18.74 -3.81
CA ASP A 160 -0.22 -18.09 -3.45
C ASP A 160 -0.35 -17.37 -2.10
N SER A 161 0.60 -17.63 -1.20
CA SER A 161 0.60 -17.08 0.15
C SER A 161 0.69 -15.55 0.18
N ARG A 162 1.26 -14.93 -0.86
CA ARG A 162 1.40 -13.47 -1.00
C ARG A 162 0.05 -12.76 -1.15
N ILE A 163 -0.91 -13.45 -1.77
CA ILE A 163 -2.26 -12.92 -2.05
C ILE A 163 -3.23 -13.19 -0.88
N LYS A 164 -2.84 -14.01 0.10
CA LYS A 164 -3.62 -14.30 1.32
C LYS A 164 -5.03 -14.82 1.03
N GLY A 165 -5.21 -15.54 -0.09
CA GLY A 165 -6.50 -16.08 -0.52
C GLY A 165 -7.50 -15.04 -0.99
N LEU A 166 -7.09 -13.78 -1.18
CA LEU A 166 -7.98 -12.72 -1.63
C LEU A 166 -8.21 -12.77 -3.15
N PRO A 167 -9.44 -12.52 -3.63
CA PRO A 167 -9.73 -12.51 -5.07
C PRO A 167 -9.14 -11.27 -5.75
N LEU A 168 -8.83 -11.37 -7.05
CA LEU A 168 -8.28 -10.27 -7.85
C LEU A 168 -9.11 -8.97 -7.75
N SER A 169 -10.45 -9.09 -7.71
CA SER A 169 -11.37 -7.96 -7.56
C SER A 169 -11.10 -7.11 -6.30
N SER A 170 -10.65 -7.73 -5.22
CA SER A 170 -10.32 -7.05 -3.96
C SER A 170 -9.02 -6.25 -4.02
N PHE A 171 -8.13 -6.56 -4.97
CA PHE A 171 -6.91 -5.79 -5.20
C PHE A 171 -7.13 -4.64 -6.16
N LEU A 172 -7.97 -4.82 -7.19
CA LEU A 172 -8.23 -3.78 -8.19
C LEU A 172 -8.86 -2.50 -7.59
N ILE A 173 -9.49 -2.58 -6.40
CA ILE A 173 -10.01 -1.41 -5.70
C ILE A 173 -8.93 -0.64 -4.91
N LYS A 174 -7.77 -1.25 -4.63
CA LYS A 174 -6.72 -0.66 -3.78
C LYS A 174 -6.20 0.68 -4.32
N PRO A 175 -5.96 0.89 -5.63
CA PRO A 175 -5.50 2.19 -6.13
C PRO A 175 -6.48 3.33 -5.83
N MET A 176 -7.78 3.08 -6.01
CA MET A 176 -8.84 4.04 -5.67
C MET A 176 -8.88 4.33 -4.16
N GLN A 177 -8.69 3.30 -3.33
CA GLN A 177 -8.61 3.48 -1.87
C GLN A 177 -7.33 4.23 -1.45
N ARG A 178 -6.21 4.06 -2.17
CA ARG A 178 -4.95 4.72 -1.85
C ARG A 178 -5.00 6.20 -2.18
N ILE A 179 -5.47 6.56 -3.38
CA ILE A 179 -5.52 7.97 -3.82
C ILE A 179 -6.40 8.83 -2.90
N THR A 180 -7.50 8.26 -2.39
CA THR A 180 -8.42 8.94 -1.45
C THR A 180 -7.86 9.06 -0.02
N LYS A 181 -6.88 8.24 0.36
CA LYS A 181 -6.21 8.31 1.66
C LYS A 181 -5.10 9.36 1.72
N TYR A 182 -4.48 9.72 0.60
CA TYR A 182 -3.38 10.70 0.61
C TYR A 182 -3.74 12.04 1.26
N PRO A 183 -4.89 12.69 0.98
CA PRO A 183 -5.26 13.94 1.65
C PRO A 183 -5.28 13.82 3.18
N LEU A 184 -5.80 12.70 3.70
CA LEU A 184 -5.88 12.43 5.14
C LEU A 184 -4.49 12.20 5.76
N LEU A 185 -3.61 11.50 5.05
CA LEU A 185 -2.24 11.24 5.49
C LEU A 185 -1.39 12.53 5.47
N VAL A 186 -1.52 13.33 4.41
CA VAL A 186 -0.82 14.61 4.28
C VAL A 186 -1.27 15.59 5.36
N GLN A 187 -2.57 15.67 5.63
CA GLN A 187 -3.08 16.53 6.70
C GLN A 187 -2.45 16.20 8.05
N LYS A 188 -2.27 14.91 8.36
CA LYS A 188 -1.64 14.44 9.61
C LYS A 188 -0.15 14.75 9.70
N VAL A 189 0.55 14.79 8.56
CA VAL A 189 2.00 15.00 8.49
C VAL A 189 2.36 16.49 8.40
N CYS A 190 1.46 17.31 7.86
CA CYS A 190 1.61 18.76 7.73
C CYS A 190 1.07 19.55 8.94
N ILE A 191 0.63 18.88 10.02
CA ILE A 191 0.16 19.57 11.24
C ILE A 191 1.30 20.43 11.79
N LYS A 192 1.04 21.74 11.85
CA LYS A 192 1.85 22.78 12.50
C LYS A 192 1.57 22.80 13.99
#